data_AF-A0A924VK02-F1
#
_entry.id   AF-A0A924VK02-F1
#
_cell.length_a   1.000
_cell.length_b   1.000
_cell.length_c   1.000
_cell.angle_alpha   90.00
_cell.angle_beta   90.00
_cell.angle_gamma   90.00
#
_symmetry.space_group_name_H-M   'P 1'
#
loop_
_entity.id
_entity.type
_entity.pdbx_description
1 polymer ?
#
loop_
_entity_poly.entity_id
_entity_poly.type
_entity_poly.pdbx_seq_one_letter_code
_entity_poly.pdbx_strand_id
1 'polypeptide(L)'
;ALGPVIAPHADQRARGQQVSSVPIHSLRMQGILAKQDVIFGGTGETLTLSHETLHPSAYESGIMLALRALGSTRGVVVGLDRLIHLGPSDPEAPTGIPSDLE
;
A
#
# COMPACT_ATOMS: atom_id res chain seq x y z
N ALA A 1 -8.65 -20.26 20.54
CA ALA A 1 -7.63 -19.30 21.02
C ALA A 1 -6.27 -19.74 20.46
N LEU A 2 -5.55 -18.87 19.77
CA LEU A 2 -4.24 -19.17 19.19
C LEU A 2 -3.15 -19.13 20.28
N GLY A 3 -2.27 -20.13 20.30
CA GLY A 3 -1.18 -20.28 21.27
C GLY A 3 0.01 -19.34 21.03
N PRO A 4 1.12 -19.48 21.78
CA PRO A 4 2.14 -18.43 21.95
C PRO A 4 3.15 -18.26 20.80
N VAL A 5 2.95 -18.92 19.65
CA VAL A 5 3.86 -18.84 18.49
C VAL A 5 3.05 -18.59 17.21
N ILE A 6 3.42 -17.53 16.47
CA ILE A 6 2.82 -17.10 15.21
C ILE A 6 3.85 -17.29 14.10
N ALA A 7 3.63 -18.26 13.21
CA ALA A 7 4.37 -18.36 11.95
C ALA A 7 3.74 -17.43 10.90
N PRO A 8 4.52 -16.66 10.12
CA PRO A 8 3.95 -15.88 9.03
C PRO A 8 3.33 -16.82 7.98
N HIS A 9 2.14 -16.45 7.46
CA HIS A 9 1.41 -17.08 6.34
C HIS A 9 0.42 -18.25 6.65
N ALA A 10 -0.01 -18.43 7.91
CA ALA A 10 -0.90 -19.51 8.33
C ALA A 10 -2.29 -19.59 7.62
N ASP A 11 -2.75 -18.51 6.97
CA ASP A 11 -4.08 -18.43 6.30
C ASP A 11 -4.02 -17.99 4.82
N GLN A 12 -2.89 -18.13 4.11
CA GLN A 12 -2.77 -17.52 2.77
C GLN A 12 -3.61 -18.20 1.68
N ARG A 13 -4.57 -17.48 1.10
CA ARG A 13 -4.94 -17.65 -0.32
C ARG A 13 -3.86 -16.96 -1.17
N ALA A 14 -3.12 -17.72 -1.98
CA ALA A 14 -2.31 -17.21 -3.10
C ALA A 14 -1.73 -18.34 -3.99
N ARG A 15 -2.50 -18.71 -5.02
CA ARG A 15 -2.09 -18.88 -6.44
C ARG A 15 -3.41 -19.01 -7.21
N GLY A 16 -3.76 -18.04 -8.05
CA GLY A 16 -5.06 -18.01 -8.73
C GLY A 16 -6.23 -17.53 -7.86
N GLN A 17 -5.94 -16.83 -6.75
CA GLN A 17 -7.00 -16.20 -5.97
C GLN A 17 -7.61 -15.06 -6.80
N GLN A 18 -8.93 -15.02 -6.85
CA GLN A 18 -9.66 -13.90 -7.42
C GLN A 18 -10.14 -12.97 -6.30
N VAL A 19 -9.79 -11.69 -6.37
CA VAL A 19 -10.27 -10.65 -5.45
C VAL A 19 -11.03 -9.63 -6.26
N SER A 20 -12.31 -9.42 -5.94
CA SER A 20 -13.17 -8.50 -6.69
C SER A 20 -13.07 -8.69 -8.21
N SER A 21 -13.13 -9.95 -8.64
CA SER A 21 -12.95 -10.40 -10.04
C SER A 21 -11.53 -10.28 -10.65
N VAL A 22 -10.56 -9.72 -9.92
CA VAL A 22 -9.16 -9.57 -10.39
C VAL A 22 -8.33 -10.79 -9.97
N PRO A 23 -7.66 -11.49 -10.91
CA PRO A 23 -6.77 -12.60 -10.58
C PRO A 23 -5.46 -12.10 -9.98
N ILE A 24 -5.05 -12.68 -8.85
CA ILE A 24 -3.82 -12.32 -8.14
C ILE A 24 -2.82 -13.49 -8.21
N HIS A 25 -1.60 -13.15 -8.60
CA HIS A 25 -0.44 -14.02 -8.60
C HIS A 25 0.66 -13.40 -7.74
N SER A 26 1.16 -14.14 -6.75
CA SER A 26 2.26 -13.69 -5.90
C SER A 26 3.43 -14.64 -6.00
N LEU A 27 4.64 -14.08 -6.04
CA LEU A 27 5.90 -14.83 -6.07
C LEU A 27 6.73 -14.46 -4.84
N ARG A 28 7.43 -15.45 -4.27
CA ARG A 28 8.46 -15.25 -3.26
C ARG A 28 9.80 -15.51 -3.94
N MET A 29 10.62 -14.48 -4.08
CA MET A 29 11.87 -14.54 -4.84
C MET A 29 12.98 -13.89 -4.02
N GLN A 30 14.11 -14.59 -3.89
CA GLN A 30 15.30 -14.05 -3.22
C GLN A 30 15.88 -12.89 -4.01
N GLY A 31 16.39 -11.87 -3.32
CA GLY A 31 17.00 -10.69 -3.93
C GLY A 31 16.01 -9.61 -4.39
N ILE A 32 14.69 -9.86 -4.29
CA ILE A 32 13.66 -8.86 -4.58
C ILE A 32 13.03 -8.40 -3.26
N LEU A 33 13.12 -7.10 -2.99
CA LEU A 33 12.54 -6.50 -1.78
C LEU A 33 11.01 -6.44 -1.89
N ALA A 34 10.50 -5.66 -2.85
CA ALA A 34 9.08 -5.59 -3.18
C ALA A 34 8.91 -5.20 -4.66
N LYS A 35 8.04 -5.92 -5.37
CA LYS A 35 7.65 -5.60 -6.74
C LYS A 35 6.17 -5.92 -6.95
N GLN A 36 5.48 -5.03 -7.64
CA GLN A 36 4.10 -5.19 -8.05
C GLN A 36 3.94 -4.75 -9.50
N ASP A 37 3.30 -5.59 -10.30
CA ASP A 37 2.86 -5.25 -11.65
C ASP A 37 1.33 -5.40 -11.74
N VAL A 38 0.66 -4.39 -12.29
CA VAL A 38 -0.76 -4.44 -12.63
C VAL A 38 -0.88 -4.36 -14.14
N ILE A 39 -1.38 -5.43 -14.75
CA ILE A 39 -1.43 -5.58 -16.21
C ILE A 39 -2.88 -5.48 -16.67
N PHE A 40 -3.16 -4.51 -17.54
CA PHE A 40 -4.43 -4.34 -18.24
C PHE A 40 -4.26 -4.82 -19.69
N GLY A 41 -5.21 -5.62 -20.17
CA GLY A 41 -5.23 -6.11 -21.56
C GLY A 41 -6.42 -5.53 -22.32
N GLY A 42 -6.15 -5.04 -23.54
CA GLY A 42 -7.14 -4.60 -24.51
C GLY A 42 -6.96 -5.32 -25.85
N THR A 43 -7.81 -5.03 -26.83
CA THR A 43 -7.67 -5.62 -28.17
C THR A 43 -6.42 -5.08 -28.86
N GLY A 44 -5.40 -5.92 -28.99
CA GLY A 44 -4.13 -5.55 -29.65
C GLY A 44 -3.19 -4.71 -28.78
N GLU A 45 -3.49 -4.52 -27.50
CA GLU A 45 -2.67 -3.70 -26.60
C GLU A 45 -2.62 -4.23 -25.17
N THR A 46 -1.57 -3.83 -24.46
CA THR A 46 -1.41 -4.06 -23.02
C THR A 46 -0.82 -2.83 -22.36
N LEU A 47 -1.26 -2.54 -21.12
CA LEU A 47 -0.69 -1.53 -20.24
C LEU A 47 -0.22 -2.21 -18.95
N THR A 48 1.03 -1.99 -18.58
CA THR A 48 1.59 -2.48 -17.32
C THR A 48 1.97 -1.32 -16.41
N LEU A 49 1.38 -1.26 -15.22
CA LEU A 49 1.79 -0.36 -14.14
C LEU A 49 2.71 -1.11 -13.18
N SER A 50 3.98 -0.74 -13.16
CA SER A 50 5.02 -1.38 -12.35
C SER A 50 5.48 -0.49 -11.21
N HIS A 51 5.56 -1.06 -10.01
CA HIS A 51 6.22 -0.44 -8.86
C HIS A 51 7.25 -1.43 -8.30
N GLU A 52 8.50 -0.99 -8.21
CA GLU A 52 9.61 -1.78 -7.70
C GLU A 52 10.36 -0.98 -6.64
N THR A 53 10.47 -1.56 -5.45
CA THR A 53 11.21 -0.95 -4.36
C THR A 53 12.62 -1.51 -4.33
N LEU A 54 13.60 -0.64 -4.58
CA LEU A 54 15.02 -1.00 -4.61
C LEU A 54 15.70 -0.89 -3.24
N HIS A 55 15.16 -0.06 -2.35
CA HIS A 55 15.71 0.16 -1.01
C HIS A 55 14.60 0.56 -0.01
N PRO A 56 14.65 0.16 1.27
CA PRO A 56 13.65 0.52 2.27
C PRO A 56 13.46 2.03 2.50
N SER A 57 14.46 2.85 2.15
CA SER A 57 14.36 4.30 2.26
C SER A 57 13.25 4.90 1.39
N ALA A 58 12.75 4.16 0.39
CA ALA A 58 11.58 4.56 -0.39
C ALA A 58 10.31 4.76 0.47
N TYR A 59 10.26 4.17 1.67
CA TYR A 59 9.11 4.30 2.59
C TYR A 59 9.27 5.47 3.59
N GLU A 60 10.49 5.97 3.80
CA GLU A 60 10.81 6.91 4.88
C GLU A 60 9.97 8.20 4.79
N SER A 61 9.87 8.80 3.61
CA SER A 61 9.09 10.03 3.41
C SER A 61 7.61 9.83 3.77
N GLY A 62 7.01 8.70 3.40
CA GLY A 62 5.62 8.39 3.72
C GLY A 62 5.40 8.14 5.21
N ILE A 63 6.35 7.45 5.87
CA ILE A 63 6.32 7.23 7.32
C ILE A 63 6.44 8.57 8.05
N MET A 64 7.39 9.43 7.66
CA MET A 64 7.58 10.74 8.27
C MET A 64 6.37 11.65 8.09
N LEU A 65 5.72 11.62 6.91
CA LEU A 65 4.47 12.34 6.68
C LEU A 65 3.37 11.86 7.64
N ALA A 66 3.20 10.55 7.79
CA ALA A 66 2.21 9.98 8.70
C ALA A 66 2.48 10.35 10.16
N LEU A 67 3.75 10.29 10.61
CA LEU A 67 4.14 10.67 11.96
C LEU A 67 3.86 12.15 12.26
N ARG A 68 4.10 13.05 11.29
CA ARG A 68 3.80 14.48 11.44
C ARG A 68 2.30 14.75 11.55
N ALA A 69 1.48 14.00 10.82
CA ALA A 69 0.02 14.13 10.85
C ALA A 69 -0.62 13.65 12.18
N LEU A 70 0.10 12.89 13.02
CA LEU A 70 -0.44 12.35 14.28
C LEU A 70 -0.96 13.43 15.23
N GLY A 71 -0.33 14.60 15.26
CA GLY A 71 -0.71 15.68 16.17
C GLY A 71 -2.10 16.28 15.90
N SER A 72 -2.57 16.23 14.65
CA SER A 72 -3.88 16.75 14.23
C SER A 72 -4.91 15.66 13.94
N THR A 73 -4.47 14.40 13.84
CA THR A 73 -5.35 13.27 13.49
C THR A 73 -6.23 12.86 14.68
N ARG A 74 -7.53 12.68 14.42
CA ARG A 74 -8.48 12.15 15.40
C ARG A 74 -8.98 10.77 14.94
N GLY A 75 -9.06 9.81 15.85
CA GLY A 75 -9.50 8.46 15.52
C GLY A 75 -8.46 7.68 14.70
N VAL A 76 -8.92 6.67 13.97
CA VAL A 76 -8.06 5.80 13.14
C VAL A 76 -8.20 6.21 11.68
N VAL A 77 -7.09 6.62 11.07
CA VAL A 77 -7.00 6.90 9.63
C VAL A 77 -6.28 5.74 8.96
N VAL A 78 -6.89 5.20 7.90
CA VAL A 78 -6.32 4.10 7.10
C VAL A 78 -5.94 4.64 5.73
N GLY A 79 -4.70 4.39 5.30
CA GLY A 79 -4.19 4.76 3.99
C GLY A 79 -3.43 6.09 3.97
N LEU A 80 -2.31 6.12 3.24
CA LEU A 80 -1.48 7.32 3.06
C LEU A 80 -2.10 8.30 2.06
N ASP A 81 -3.00 7.82 1.18
CA ASP A 81 -3.73 8.58 0.17
C ASP A 81 -4.49 9.79 0.76
N ARG A 82 -4.93 9.68 2.01
CA ARG A 82 -5.58 10.76 2.76
C ARG A 82 -4.64 11.92 3.11
N LEU A 83 -3.35 11.63 3.29
CA LEU A 83 -2.34 12.64 3.65
C LEU A 83 -1.66 13.27 2.43
N ILE A 84 -1.73 12.60 1.27
CA ILE A 84 -1.13 13.07 0.00
C ILE A 84 -2.18 13.54 -1.02
N HIS A 85 -3.41 13.77 -0.56
CA HIS A 85 -4.53 14.28 -1.37
C HIS A 85 -4.85 13.44 -2.62
N LEU A 86 -4.66 12.12 -2.54
CA LEU A 86 -5.02 11.15 -3.59
C LEU A 86 -6.27 10.33 -3.24
N GLY A 87 -6.72 10.40 -1.99
CA GLY A 87 -7.92 9.72 -1.53
C GLY A 87 -9.22 10.44 -1.95
N PRO A 88 -10.38 9.77 -1.85
CA PRO A 88 -11.66 10.46 -1.98
C PRO A 88 -11.72 11.60 -0.95
N SER A 89 -12.29 12.74 -1.34
CA SER A 89 -12.46 13.91 -0.48
C SER A 89 -13.36 13.59 0.71
N ASP A 90 -12.77 13.11 1.79
CA ASP A 90 -13.48 12.78 3.02
C ASP A 90 -13.52 14.04 3.90
N PRO A 91 -14.70 14.56 4.28
CA PRO A 91 -14.80 15.79 5.07
C PRO A 91 -14.21 15.67 6.49
N GLU A 92 -13.97 14.45 6.97
CA GLU A 92 -13.32 14.15 8.26
C GLU A 92 -11.84 13.78 8.15
N ALA A 93 -11.26 13.75 6.94
CA ALA A 93 -9.83 13.50 6.80
C ALA A 93 -9.03 14.65 7.45
N PRO A 94 -7.87 14.36 8.09
CA PRO A 94 -6.98 15.42 8.58
C PRO A 94 -6.60 16.32 7.40
N THR A 95 -7.14 17.54 7.40
CA THR A 95 -6.92 18.51 6.34
C THR A 95 -5.51 19.04 6.38
N GLY A 96 -4.72 18.68 5.37
CA GLY A 96 -3.52 19.37 4.96
C GLY A 96 -2.21 18.75 5.44
N ILE A 97 -1.22 18.83 4.56
CA ILE A 97 0.19 18.80 4.94
C ILE A 97 0.42 19.99 5.89
N PRO A 98 1.05 19.80 7.06
CA PRO A 98 1.33 20.91 7.96
C PRO A 98 2.18 21.95 7.21
N SER A 99 1.89 23.24 7.43
CA SER A 99 2.43 24.36 6.62
C SER A 99 3.95 24.56 6.71
N ASP A 100 4.66 23.74 7.48
CA ASP A 100 6.11 23.72 7.64
C ASP A 100 6.83 22.83 6.61
N LEU A 101 6.12 22.37 5.57
CA LEU A 101 6.64 21.46 4.54
C LEU A 101 6.92 22.12 3.17
N GLU A 102 7.07 23.46 3.12
CA GLU A 102 7.79 24.17 2.03
C GLU A 102 9.30 24.26 2.33
#